data_AF-A0A367JAX5-F1
#
_entry.id   AF-A0A367JAX5-F1
#
_cell.length_a   1.000
_cell.length_b   1.000
_cell.length_c   1.000
_cell.angle_alpha   90.00
_cell.angle_beta   90.00
_cell.angle_gamma   90.00
#
_symmetry.space_group_name_H-M   'P 1'
#
loop_
_entity.id
_entity.type
_entity.pdbx_description
1 polymer ?
#
loop_
_entity_poly.entity_id
_entity_poly.type
_entity_poly.pdbx_seq_one_letter_code
_entity_poly.pdbx_strand_id
1 'polypeptide(L)'
;MKLYNNYSDFTRETFIDRMLENPQERGLVAKVARDLNTNYRNTLGWWKYYKGTEEVAYKKSEQNKLPDNDPQLYSDDIINNLTERFEGFTISKSQPNNHLQNTIHITVKKRMFESEARDSVENLQTRFEWFMEWILQKIVLSLMKLGLVFYYIRATGF
;
A
#
# COMPACT_ATOMS: atom_id res chain seq x y z
N MET A 1 -19.33 -18.13 32.70
CA MET A 1 -18.72 -17.68 31.43
C MET A 1 -19.75 -16.81 30.71
N LYS A 2 -19.55 -15.49 30.61
CA LYS A 2 -20.51 -14.60 29.92
C LYS A 2 -20.32 -14.76 28.41
N LEU A 3 -21.29 -15.37 27.73
CA LEU A 3 -21.36 -15.38 26.27
C LEU A 3 -21.59 -13.94 25.81
N TYR A 4 -20.53 -13.28 25.35
CA TYR A 4 -20.65 -12.00 24.67
C TYR A 4 -21.18 -12.27 23.26
N ASN A 5 -22.33 -11.69 22.92
CA ASN A 5 -22.82 -11.70 21.54
C ASN A 5 -21.75 -11.06 20.64
N ASN A 6 -21.11 -11.88 19.81
CA ASN A 6 -20.07 -11.43 18.91
C ASN A 6 -20.73 -10.91 17.64
N TYR A 7 -21.02 -9.61 17.60
CA TYR A 7 -21.53 -8.97 16.39
C TYR A 7 -20.38 -8.79 15.38
N SER A 8 -20.65 -9.10 14.10
CA SER A 8 -19.70 -8.86 13.01
C SER A 8 -19.46 -7.38 12.78
N ASP A 9 -18.32 -7.03 12.19
CA ASP A 9 -18.00 -5.64 11.85
C ASP A 9 -18.99 -5.07 10.83
N PHE A 10 -19.42 -5.89 9.86
CA PHE A 10 -20.52 -5.55 8.95
C PHE A 10 -21.80 -5.09 9.66
N THR A 11 -22.17 -5.76 10.78
CA THR A 11 -23.35 -5.37 11.56
C THR A 11 -23.15 -4.03 12.26
N ARG A 12 -21.92 -3.70 12.66
CA ARG A 12 -21.58 -2.42 13.30
C ARG A 12 -21.61 -1.27 12.29
N GLU A 13 -21.05 -1.50 11.10
CA GLU A 13 -21.05 -0.53 10.00
C GLU A 13 -22.46 -0.24 9.52
N THR A 14 -23.23 -1.30 9.23
CA THR A 14 -24.64 -1.19 8.83
C THR A 14 -25.47 -0.43 9.88
N PHE A 15 -25.14 -0.58 11.17
CA PHE A 15 -25.78 0.20 12.23
C PHE A 15 -25.47 1.70 12.11
N ILE A 16 -24.20 2.08 11.89
CA ILE A 16 -23.79 3.48 11.75
C ILE A 16 -24.37 4.11 10.50
N ASP A 17 -24.36 3.42 9.36
CA ASP A 17 -24.94 3.91 8.10
C ASP A 17 -26.42 4.28 8.28
N ARG A 18 -27.21 3.39 8.89
CA ARG A 18 -28.63 3.64 9.19
C ARG A 18 -28.87 4.78 10.18
N MET A 19 -27.91 5.01 11.09
CA MET A 19 -27.97 6.14 12.02
C MET A 19 -27.70 7.48 11.31
N LEU A 20 -26.85 7.48 10.28
CA LEU A 20 -26.51 8.66 9.47
C LEU A 20 -27.56 8.99 8.41
N GLU A 21 -28.28 7.98 7.90
CA GLU A 21 -29.35 8.18 6.93
C GLU A 21 -30.55 8.96 7.52
N ASN A 22 -30.85 8.81 8.82
CA ASN A 22 -32.04 9.41 9.44
C ASN A 22 -31.78 10.04 10.83
N PRO A 23 -30.84 11.01 10.96
CA PRO A 23 -30.30 11.44 12.26
C PRO A 23 -31.33 12.14 13.18
N GLN A 24 -32.49 12.54 12.66
CA GLN A 24 -33.52 13.28 13.40
C GLN A 24 -34.63 12.42 14.01
N GLU A 25 -34.69 11.11 13.72
CA GLU A 25 -35.77 10.26 14.23
C GLU A 25 -35.56 9.96 15.73
N ARG A 26 -36.49 10.44 16.58
CA ARG A 26 -36.46 10.17 18.03
C ARG A 26 -36.67 8.67 18.27
N GLY A 27 -35.69 8.02 18.91
CA GLY A 27 -35.73 6.58 19.18
C GLY A 27 -35.12 5.71 18.07
N LEU A 28 -34.44 6.30 17.08
CA LEU A 28 -33.78 5.59 15.97
C LEU A 28 -32.88 4.44 16.44
N VAL A 29 -32.08 4.63 17.50
CA VAL A 29 -31.21 3.57 18.05
C VAL A 29 -32.01 2.31 18.41
N ALA A 30 -33.19 2.46 19.02
CA ALA A 30 -34.02 1.33 19.41
C ALA A 30 -34.74 0.68 18.23
N LYS A 31 -34.99 1.42 17.14
CA LYS A 31 -35.56 0.92 15.89
C LYS A 31 -34.49 0.12 15.12
N VAL A 32 -33.34 0.74 14.84
CA VAL A 32 -32.22 0.11 14.14
C VAL A 32 -31.69 -1.12 14.90
N ALA A 33 -31.65 -1.05 16.24
CA ALA A 33 -31.25 -2.21 17.04
C ALA A 33 -32.23 -3.40 16.88
N ARG A 34 -33.54 -3.14 16.82
CA ARG A 34 -34.54 -4.18 16.56
C ARG A 34 -34.41 -4.74 15.16
N ASP A 35 -34.24 -3.87 14.16
CA ASP A 35 -34.12 -4.29 12.76
C ASP A 35 -32.87 -5.14 12.51
N LEU A 36 -31.77 -4.83 13.20
CA LEU A 36 -30.51 -5.59 13.11
C LEU A 36 -30.43 -6.76 14.12
N ASN A 37 -31.51 -7.03 14.86
CA ASN A 37 -31.56 -8.05 15.92
C ASN A 37 -30.37 -7.95 16.90
N THR A 38 -30.02 -6.72 17.29
CA THR A 38 -28.88 -6.41 18.16
C THR A 38 -29.32 -5.88 19.51
N ASN A 39 -28.46 -6.03 20.51
CA ASN A 39 -28.77 -5.54 21.85
C ASN A 39 -28.68 -4.00 21.88
N TYR A 40 -29.78 -3.36 22.29
CA TYR A 40 -29.89 -1.90 22.43
C TYR A 40 -28.74 -1.26 23.22
N ARG A 41 -28.26 -1.92 24.28
CA ARG A 41 -27.17 -1.39 25.12
C ARG A 41 -25.84 -1.35 24.36
N ASN A 42 -25.59 -2.32 23.49
CA ASN A 42 -24.36 -2.40 22.70
C ASN A 42 -24.38 -1.38 21.56
N THR A 43 -25.50 -1.26 20.84
CA THR A 43 -25.67 -0.27 19.77
C THR A 43 -25.64 1.17 20.28
N LEU A 44 -26.20 1.42 21.47
CA LEU A 44 -26.05 2.71 22.16
C LEU A 44 -24.58 3.03 22.48
N GLY A 45 -23.79 2.01 22.85
CA GLY A 45 -22.35 2.13 23.03
C GLY A 45 -21.63 2.51 21.75
N TRP A 46 -21.95 1.84 20.63
CA TRP A 46 -21.37 2.15 19.32
C TRP A 46 -21.69 3.56 18.86
N TRP A 47 -22.94 4.01 19.04
CA TRP A 47 -23.33 5.38 18.66
C TRP A 47 -22.62 6.46 19.48
N LYS A 48 -22.41 6.21 20.78
CA LYS A 48 -21.65 7.13 21.63
C LYS A 48 -20.16 7.18 21.26
N TYR A 49 -19.58 6.03 20.91
CA TYR A 49 -18.20 5.96 20.45
C TYR A 49 -18.02 6.73 19.14
N TYR A 50 -18.86 6.43 18.15
CA TYR A 50 -18.84 7.12 16.85
C TYR A 50 -19.00 8.64 16.99
N LYS A 51 -19.89 9.12 17.86
CA LYS A 51 -20.03 10.57 18.09
C LYS A 51 -18.82 11.23 18.76
N GLY A 52 -17.96 10.46 19.42
CA GLY A 52 -16.74 10.96 20.06
C GLY A 52 -15.50 10.87 19.19
N THR A 53 -15.43 9.88 18.29
CA THR A 53 -14.23 9.57 17.51
C THR A 53 -14.41 9.66 16.00
N GLU A 54 -15.65 9.76 15.49
CA GLU A 54 -16.03 9.59 14.08
C GLU A 54 -15.64 8.21 13.49
N GLU A 55 -15.25 7.26 14.35
CA GLU A 55 -14.84 5.91 13.97
C GLU A 55 -15.88 4.87 14.42
N VAL A 56 -15.99 3.78 13.66
CA VAL A 56 -16.83 2.63 14.04
C VAL A 56 -16.11 1.85 15.15
N ALA A 57 -16.86 1.44 16.18
CA ALA A 57 -16.33 0.72 17.34
C ALA A 57 -15.98 -0.74 16.99
N TYR A 58 -14.91 -0.96 16.24
CA TYR A 58 -14.41 -2.29 15.90
C TYR A 58 -13.95 -3.02 17.17
N LYS A 59 -14.15 -4.34 17.17
CA LYS A 59 -13.48 -5.16 18.18
C LYS A 59 -12.00 -5.12 17.80
N LYS A 60 -11.13 -4.68 18.71
CA LYS A 60 -9.69 -4.97 18.60
C LYS A 60 -9.57 -6.49 18.59
N SER A 61 -9.58 -7.09 17.40
CA SER A 61 -8.88 -8.36 17.22
C SER A 61 -7.47 -8.10 17.70
N GLU A 62 -6.87 -9.08 18.36
CA GLU A 62 -5.41 -9.16 18.45
C GLU A 62 -4.87 -9.35 17.02
N GLN A 63 -5.05 -8.33 16.17
CA GLN A 63 -4.29 -8.18 14.96
C GLN A 63 -2.89 -7.99 15.48
N ASN A 64 -2.05 -8.97 15.15
CA ASN A 64 -0.61 -8.86 15.25
C ASN A 64 -0.26 -7.44 14.83
N LYS A 65 0.21 -6.64 15.78
CA LYS A 65 0.76 -5.31 15.51
C LYS A 65 1.96 -5.52 14.60
N LEU A 66 1.70 -5.63 13.31
CA LEU A 66 2.70 -5.39 12.29
C LEU A 66 3.03 -3.91 12.44
N PRO A 67 4.32 -3.55 12.56
CA PRO A 67 4.68 -2.14 12.66
C PRO A 67 4.23 -1.43 11.38
N ASP A 68 3.43 -0.37 11.52
CA ASP A 68 3.01 0.56 10.45
C ASP A 68 4.19 1.29 9.76
N ASN A 69 5.43 0.92 10.10
CA ASN A 69 6.62 1.68 9.76
C ASN A 69 7.16 1.39 8.35
N ASP A 70 6.61 0.41 7.61
CA ASP A 70 7.00 0.22 6.21
C ASP A 70 5.88 -0.44 5.37
N PRO A 71 5.32 0.22 4.34
CA PRO A 71 4.42 -0.43 3.38
C PRO A 71 5.12 -1.53 2.55
N GLN A 72 6.42 -1.74 2.75
CA GLN A 72 7.22 -2.78 2.10
C GLN A 72 7.58 -3.91 3.07
N LEU A 73 6.58 -4.60 3.60
CA LEU A 73 6.78 -5.78 4.44
C LEU A 73 7.26 -6.97 3.58
N TYR A 74 8.48 -7.45 3.79
CA TYR A 74 9.00 -8.63 3.07
C TYR A 74 8.69 -9.93 3.82
N SER A 75 8.57 -11.04 3.10
CA SER A 75 8.37 -12.37 3.71
C SER A 75 9.47 -12.73 4.70
N ASP A 76 10.69 -12.25 4.48
CA ASP A 76 11.82 -12.45 5.40
C ASP A 76 11.60 -11.67 6.72
N ASP A 77 11.03 -10.47 6.67
CA ASP A 77 10.71 -9.67 7.87
C ASP A 77 9.60 -10.30 8.69
N ILE A 78 8.60 -10.88 8.01
CA ILE A 78 7.50 -11.64 8.64
C ILE A 78 8.08 -12.87 9.36
N ILE A 79 8.96 -13.62 8.69
CA ILE A 79 9.57 -14.83 9.25
C ILE A 79 10.45 -14.47 10.45
N ASN A 80 11.29 -13.43 10.32
CA ASN A 80 12.17 -12.98 11.40
C ASN A 80 11.36 -12.51 12.62
N ASN A 81 10.32 -11.69 12.43
CA ASN A 81 9.44 -11.26 13.53
C ASN A 81 8.73 -12.45 14.21
N LEU A 82 8.26 -13.43 13.44
CA LEU A 82 7.60 -14.61 13.99
C LEU A 82 8.59 -15.52 14.74
N THR A 83 9.81 -15.65 14.23
CA THR A 83 10.86 -16.48 14.86
C THR A 83 11.38 -15.84 16.14
N GLU A 84 11.52 -14.51 16.17
CA GLU A 84 11.92 -13.75 17.36
C GLU A 84 10.86 -13.80 18.48
N ARG A 85 9.58 -13.81 18.11
CA ARG A 85 8.47 -13.88 19.09
C ARG A 85 8.19 -15.28 19.64
N PHE A 86 8.60 -16.34 18.94
CA PHE A 86 8.36 -17.72 19.33
C PHE A 86 9.68 -18.50 19.34
N GLU A 87 10.37 -18.52 20.47
CA GLU A 87 11.61 -19.29 20.64
C GLU A 87 11.40 -20.77 20.30
N GLY A 88 12.28 -21.31 19.45
CA GLY A 88 12.24 -22.70 18.99
C GLY A 88 11.31 -22.96 17.80
N PHE A 89 10.64 -21.94 17.26
CA PHE A 89 9.78 -22.09 16.08
C PHE A 89 10.59 -21.92 14.79
N THR A 90 10.69 -22.98 13.98
CA THR A 90 11.39 -22.94 12.69
C THR A 90 10.38 -23.07 11.55
N ILE A 91 10.07 -21.95 10.88
CA ILE A 91 9.22 -21.96 9.68
C ILE A 91 10.11 -21.93 8.42
N SER A 92 9.79 -22.78 7.43
CA SER A 92 10.40 -22.68 6.10
C SER A 92 9.85 -21.47 5.34
N LYS A 93 10.69 -20.76 4.57
CA LYS A 93 10.26 -19.61 3.76
C LYS A 93 9.09 -19.89 2.81
N SER A 94 8.94 -21.14 2.38
CA SER A 94 7.87 -21.59 1.49
C SER A 94 6.50 -21.65 2.16
N GLN A 95 6.42 -21.96 3.45
CA GLN A 95 5.14 -22.10 4.16
C GLN A 95 4.32 -20.81 4.23
N PRO A 96 4.86 -19.66 4.67
CA PRO A 96 4.11 -18.41 4.72
C PRO A 96 3.76 -17.92 3.32
N ASN A 97 4.65 -18.09 2.35
CA ASN A 97 4.38 -17.69 0.97
C ASN A 97 3.22 -18.51 0.34
N ASN A 98 3.19 -19.82 0.60
CA ASN A 98 2.07 -20.68 0.17
C ASN A 98 0.77 -20.33 0.88
N HIS A 99 0.82 -20.00 2.17
CA HIS A 99 -0.37 -19.60 2.92
C HIS A 99 -0.94 -18.27 2.43
N LEU A 100 -0.07 -17.28 2.19
CA LEU A 100 -0.45 -16.00 1.61
C LEU A 100 -1.10 -16.17 0.23
N GLN A 101 -0.52 -16.99 -0.64
CA GLN A 101 -1.04 -17.22 -1.99
C GLN A 101 -2.33 -18.06 -2.03
N ASN A 102 -2.37 -19.19 -1.31
CA ASN A 102 -3.47 -20.17 -1.45
C ASN A 102 -4.63 -19.92 -0.49
N THR A 103 -4.38 -19.36 0.68
CA THR A 103 -5.43 -19.11 1.69
C THR A 103 -5.89 -17.65 1.63
N ILE A 104 -4.95 -16.72 1.61
CA ILE A 104 -5.24 -15.28 1.71
C ILE A 104 -5.38 -14.64 0.32
N HIS A 105 -5.00 -15.35 -0.76
CA HIS A 105 -5.04 -14.86 -2.16
C HIS A 105 -4.20 -13.60 -2.40
N ILE A 106 -3.14 -13.42 -1.61
CA ILE A 106 -2.18 -12.33 -1.74
C ILE A 106 -0.89 -12.87 -2.34
N THR A 107 -0.43 -12.22 -3.41
CA THR A 107 0.89 -12.52 -4.01
C THR A 107 1.89 -11.45 -3.60
N VAL A 108 2.89 -11.83 -2.80
CA VAL A 108 4.01 -10.95 -2.45
C VAL A 108 5.07 -11.07 -3.55
N LYS A 109 5.16 -10.05 -4.41
CA LYS A 109 6.25 -9.96 -5.39
C LYS A 109 7.41 -9.19 -4.78
N LYS A 110 8.61 -9.77 -4.82
CA LYS A 110 9.84 -9.05 -4.47
C LYS A 110 10.05 -7.94 -5.51
N ARG A 111 10.03 -6.67 -5.08
CA ARG A 111 10.45 -5.56 -5.94
C ARG A 111 11.94 -5.75 -6.19
N MET A 112 12.33 -5.95 -7.45
CA MET A 112 13.73 -5.93 -7.81
C MET A 112 14.14 -4.46 -7.81
N PHE A 113 14.83 -4.03 -6.76
CA PHE A 113 15.59 -2.80 -6.84
C PHE A 113 16.73 -3.01 -7.85
N GLU A 114 17.01 -1.98 -8.64
CA GLU A 114 18.20 -2.01 -9.50
C GLU A 114 19.42 -2.22 -8.61
N SER A 115 20.44 -2.95 -9.09
CA SER A 115 21.60 -3.27 -8.26
C SER A 115 22.26 -1.98 -7.76
N GLU A 116 22.75 -1.94 -6.52
CA GLU A 116 23.50 -0.79 -5.99
C GLU A 116 24.65 -0.37 -6.91
N ALA A 117 25.19 -1.32 -7.69
CA ALA A 117 26.15 -1.04 -8.75
C ALA A 117 25.58 -0.08 -9.80
N ARG A 118 24.33 -0.23 -10.25
CA ARG A 118 23.72 0.63 -11.27
C ARG A 118 23.49 2.08 -10.81
N ASP A 119 23.26 2.24 -9.52
CA ASP A 119 23.07 3.55 -8.86
C ASP A 119 24.32 4.05 -8.13
N SER A 120 25.46 3.38 -8.30
CA SER A 120 26.72 3.85 -7.74
C SER A 120 27.11 5.19 -8.38
N VAL A 121 27.75 6.05 -7.58
CA VAL A 121 28.19 7.38 -8.02
C VAL A 121 29.08 7.28 -9.27
N GLU A 122 29.95 6.28 -9.34
CA GLU A 122 30.85 6.02 -10.46
C GLU A 122 30.11 5.63 -11.74
N ASN A 123 29.08 4.78 -11.64
CA ASN A 123 28.30 4.36 -12.80
C ASN A 123 27.31 5.43 -13.27
N LEU A 124 26.78 6.25 -12.36
CA LEU A 124 26.01 7.44 -12.71
C LEU A 124 26.88 8.47 -13.45
N GLN A 125 28.10 8.69 -12.98
CA GLN A 125 29.07 9.58 -13.62
C GLN A 125 29.43 9.08 -15.03
N THR A 126 29.74 7.80 -15.17
CA THR A 126 30.04 7.19 -16.48
C THR A 126 28.88 7.33 -17.46
N ARG A 127 27.63 7.13 -17.00
CA ARG A 127 26.43 7.32 -17.84
C ARG A 127 26.25 8.77 -18.26
N PHE A 128 26.54 9.73 -17.37
CA PHE A 128 26.49 11.14 -17.68
C PHE A 128 27.54 11.52 -18.73
N GLU A 129 28.77 11.01 -18.60
CA GLU A 129 29.85 11.23 -19.57
C GLU A 129 29.50 10.69 -20.96
N TRP A 130 29.01 9.46 -21.05
CA TRP A 130 28.54 8.89 -22.32
C TRP A 130 27.42 9.71 -22.95
N PHE A 131 26.50 10.24 -22.14
CA PHE A 131 25.44 11.11 -22.63
C PHE A 131 26.00 12.42 -23.22
N MET A 132 26.98 13.03 -22.55
CA MET A 132 27.63 14.26 -23.04
C MET A 132 28.41 14.02 -24.33
N GLU A 133 29.16 12.90 -24.43
CA GLU A 133 29.84 12.52 -25.67
C GLU A 133 28.86 12.33 -26.83
N TRP A 134 27.73 11.66 -26.58
CA TRP A 134 26.69 11.46 -27.59
C TRP A 134 26.10 12.78 -28.08
N ILE A 135 25.83 13.73 -27.18
CA ILE A 135 25.37 15.08 -27.55
C ILE A 135 26.41 15.79 -28.42
N LEU A 136 27.68 15.76 -28.02
CA LEU A 136 28.75 16.41 -28.77
C LEU A 136 28.86 15.83 -30.20
N GLN A 137 28.80 14.50 -30.34
CA GLN A 137 28.78 13.86 -31.66
C GLN A 137 27.58 14.32 -32.51
N LYS A 138 26.38 14.44 -31.92
CA LYS A 138 25.19 14.93 -32.62
C LYS A 138 25.34 16.39 -33.08
N ILE A 139 25.92 17.25 -32.24
CA ILE A 139 26.16 18.66 -32.59
C ILE A 139 27.17 18.75 -33.74
N VAL A 140 28.30 18.05 -33.64
CA VAL A 140 29.35 18.04 -34.69
C VAL A 140 28.78 17.56 -36.04
N LEU A 141 28.02 16.47 -36.05
CA LEU A 141 27.37 15.97 -37.26
C LEU A 141 26.37 16.99 -37.85
N SER A 142 25.66 17.74 -37.01
CA SER A 142 24.71 18.76 -37.45
C SER A 142 25.43 19.96 -38.06
N LEU A 143 26.53 20.40 -37.46
CA LEU A 143 27.37 21.49 -37.99
C LEU A 143 28.05 21.09 -39.30
N MET A 144 28.55 19.86 -39.42
CA MET A 144 29.12 19.34 -40.68
C MET A 144 28.08 19.32 -41.81
N LYS A 145 26.84 18.90 -41.52
CA LYS A 145 25.73 18.93 -42.49
C LYS A 145 25.39 20.35 -42.94
N LEU A 146 25.32 21.30 -42.01
CA LEU A 146 25.09 22.72 -42.34
C LEU A 146 26.22 23.28 -43.20
N GLY A 147 27.48 22.99 -42.87
CA GLY A 147 28.65 23.39 -43.67
C GLY A 147 28.61 22.84 -45.10
N LEU A 148 28.20 21.58 -45.27
CA LEU A 148 27.99 20.96 -46.58
C LEU A 148 26.88 21.65 -47.39
N VAL A 149 25.78 22.02 -46.74
CA VAL A 149 24.69 22.77 -47.38
C VAL A 149 25.15 24.16 -47.82
N PHE A 150 25.87 24.90 -46.96
CA PHE A 150 26.44 26.20 -47.31
C PHE A 150 27.43 26.11 -48.47
N TYR A 151 28.30 25.08 -48.46
CA TYR A 151 29.24 24.83 -49.54
C TYR A 151 28.51 24.54 -50.85
N TYR A 152 27.48 23.70 -50.82
CA TYR A 152 26.68 23.34 -52.00
C TYR A 152 25.97 24.56 -52.59
N ILE A 153 25.28 25.36 -51.76
CA ILE A 153 24.62 26.61 -52.20
C ILE A 153 25.63 27.52 -52.90
N ARG A 154 26.80 27.75 -52.27
CA ARG A 154 27.87 28.58 -52.83
C ARG A 154 28.44 28.02 -54.15
N ALA A 155 28.54 26.70 -54.29
CA ALA A 155 29.05 26.05 -55.49
C ALA A 155 28.05 26.07 -56.66
N THR A 156 26.75 26.04 -56.38
CA THR A 156 25.69 26.02 -57.40
C THR A 156 25.18 27.39 -57.84
N GLY A 157 25.59 28.46 -57.16
CA GLY A 157 25.31 29.85 -57.58
C GLY A 157 23.85 30.30 -57.44
N PHE A 158 23.11 29.71 -56.51
CA PHE A 158 21.82 30.23 -56.05
C PHE A 158 21.99 31.46 -55.14
#